data_AF-A0A842PGQ9-F1
#
_entry.id   AF-A0A842PGQ9-F1
#
_cell.length_a   1.000
_cell.length_b   1.000
_cell.length_c   1.000
_cell.angle_alpha   90.00
_cell.angle_beta   90.00
_cell.angle_gamma   90.00
#
_symmetry.space_group_name_H-M   'P 1'
#
loop_
_entity.id
_entity.type
_entity.pdbx_description
1 polymer ?
#
loop_
_entity_poly.entity_id
_entity_poly.type
_entity_poly.pdbx_seq_one_letter_code
_entity_poly.pdbx_strand_id
1 'polypeptide(L)'
;MYGKQLKGIILFGSYARGDSTEGSDIDIIVLLECMEDPVAEKEKFFDAIWQLDLKYDTVISVLPFDENQFKTRRLPVILNAKKEGIPI
;
A
#
# COMPACT_ATOMS: atom_id res chain seq x y z
N MET A 1 4.58 -15.74 -6.37
CA MET A 1 4.65 -14.41 -7.02
C MET A 1 3.27 -14.07 -7.58
N TYR A 2 2.68 -12.97 -7.09
CA TYR A 2 1.35 -12.49 -7.46
C TYR A 2 1.32 -12.01 -8.91
N GLY A 3 1.27 -12.94 -9.87
CA GLY A 3 1.31 -12.60 -11.29
C GLY A 3 0.07 -11.82 -11.75
N LYS A 4 -1.10 -12.46 -11.73
CA LYS A 4 -2.36 -11.85 -12.22
C LYS A 4 -3.14 -11.08 -11.16
N GLN A 5 -2.85 -11.33 -9.90
CA GLN A 5 -3.58 -10.77 -8.77
C GLN A 5 -3.16 -9.34 -8.43
N LEU A 6 -1.91 -8.92 -8.71
CA LEU A 6 -1.51 -7.53 -8.51
C LEU A 6 -2.08 -6.65 -9.63
N LYS A 7 -2.98 -5.74 -9.28
CA LYS A 7 -3.57 -4.76 -10.21
C LYS A 7 -2.83 -3.44 -10.21
N GLY A 8 -2.14 -3.09 -9.14
CA GLY A 8 -1.32 -1.89 -9.09
C GLY A 8 -0.82 -1.57 -7.68
N ILE A 9 0.11 -0.64 -7.62
CA ILE A 9 0.68 -0.11 -6.38
C ILE A 9 0.51 1.41 -6.43
N ILE A 10 0.10 2.00 -5.31
CA ILE A 10 -0.10 3.45 -5.18
C ILE A 10 0.68 3.92 -3.97
N LEU A 11 1.69 4.76 -4.18
CA LEU A 11 2.35 5.50 -3.11
C LEU A 11 1.46 6.66 -2.71
N PHE A 12 1.22 6.86 -1.42
CA PHE A 12 0.47 8.01 -0.91
C PHE A 12 1.18 8.64 0.30
N GLY A 13 0.56 9.63 0.94
CA GLY A 13 1.13 10.24 2.14
C GLY A 13 2.25 11.24 1.86
N SER A 14 3.14 11.44 2.85
CA SER A 14 4.19 12.47 2.80
C SER A 14 5.15 12.28 1.63
N TYR A 15 5.47 11.02 1.29
CA TYR A 15 6.31 10.68 0.14
C TYR A 15 5.65 11.03 -1.19
N ALA A 16 4.33 10.82 -1.33
CA ALA A 16 3.63 11.20 -2.55
C ALA A 16 3.47 12.72 -2.69
N ARG A 17 3.35 13.45 -1.56
CA ARG A 17 3.30 14.92 -1.55
C ARG A 17 4.67 15.59 -1.74
N GLY A 18 5.76 14.88 -1.51
CA GLY A 18 7.12 15.45 -1.51
C GLY A 18 7.48 16.19 -0.22
N ASP A 19 6.70 16.03 0.84
CA ASP A 19 6.91 16.63 2.15
C ASP A 19 7.52 15.62 3.16
N SER A 20 8.11 14.51 2.67
CA SER A 20 8.73 13.52 3.55
C SER A 20 10.03 14.05 4.16
N THR A 21 10.20 13.79 5.45
CA THR A 21 11.44 14.06 6.20
C THR A 21 12.15 12.76 6.53
N GLU A 22 13.41 12.85 6.95
CA GLU A 22 14.15 11.72 7.53
C GLU A 22 13.31 11.05 8.64
N GLY A 23 13.08 9.75 8.52
CA GLY A 23 12.23 8.97 9.44
C GLY A 23 10.72 9.00 9.13
N SER A 24 10.28 9.55 8.00
CA SER A 24 8.88 9.44 7.58
C SER A 24 8.53 8.01 7.15
N ASP A 25 7.34 7.56 7.52
CA ASP A 25 6.76 6.29 7.07
C ASP A 25 6.43 6.36 5.56
N ILE A 26 6.67 5.26 4.84
CA ILE A 26 6.29 5.10 3.43
C ILE A 26 4.92 4.42 3.37
N ASP A 27 3.91 5.17 2.94
CA ASP A 27 2.53 4.73 2.83
C ASP A 27 2.22 4.17 1.43
N ILE A 28 1.90 2.88 1.33
CA ILE A 28 1.64 2.19 0.05
C ILE A 28 0.29 1.48 0.09
N ILE A 29 -0.53 1.70 -0.94
CA ILE A 29 -1.70 0.87 -1.23
C ILE A 29 -1.33 -0.16 -2.29
N VAL A 30 -1.66 -1.41 -2.02
CA VAL A 30 -1.54 -2.50 -2.98
C VAL A 30 -2.93 -2.90 -3.43
N LEU A 31 -3.19 -2.78 -4.73
CA LEU A 31 -4.45 -3.17 -5.34
C LEU A 31 -4.36 -4.61 -5.82
N LEU A 32 -5.25 -5.45 -5.30
CA LEU A 32 -5.39 -6.85 -5.71
C LEU A 32 -6.68 -7.07 -6.48
N GLU A 33 -6.68 -8.03 -7.41
CA GLU A 33 -7.85 -8.42 -8.20
C GLU A 33 -8.93 -9.06 -7.33
N CYS A 34 -8.52 -9.96 -6.43
CA CYS A 34 -9.39 -10.63 -5.49
C CYS A 34 -8.60 -11.01 -4.25
N MET A 35 -9.08 -10.59 -3.08
CA MET A 35 -8.53 -10.86 -1.77
C MET A 35 -9.54 -11.72 -1.01
N GLU A 36 -9.28 -13.03 -0.96
CA GLU A 36 -10.17 -13.97 -0.26
C GLU A 36 -10.06 -13.80 1.26
N ASP A 37 -8.85 -13.56 1.78
CA ASP A 37 -8.60 -13.33 3.20
C ASP A 37 -7.59 -12.19 3.42
N PRO A 38 -8.04 -11.01 3.89
CA PRO A 38 -7.15 -9.89 4.17
C PRO A 38 -6.06 -10.17 5.21
N VAL A 39 -6.29 -11.09 6.15
CA VAL A 39 -5.33 -11.42 7.21
C VAL A 39 -4.24 -12.33 6.66
N ALA A 40 -4.62 -13.41 5.96
CA ALA A 40 -3.67 -14.31 5.33
C ALA A 40 -2.86 -13.62 4.21
N GLU A 41 -3.48 -12.70 3.48
CA GLU A 41 -2.77 -11.89 2.49
C GLU A 41 -1.80 -10.90 3.15
N LYS A 42 -2.19 -10.27 4.27
CA LYS A 42 -1.26 -9.46 5.06
C LYS A 42 -0.04 -10.25 5.48
N GLU A 43 -0.18 -11.45 6.03
CA GLU A 43 0.96 -12.27 6.46
C GLU A 43 1.96 -12.55 5.32
N LYS A 44 1.47 -12.80 4.10
CA LYS A 44 2.34 -13.09 2.95
C LYS A 44 3.22 -11.93 2.52
N PHE A 45 2.74 -10.69 2.65
CA PHE A 45 3.55 -9.51 2.38
C PHE A 45 4.25 -8.97 3.62
N PHE A 46 3.75 -9.27 4.82
CA PHE A 46 4.30 -8.80 6.09
C PHE A 46 5.77 -9.16 6.22
N ASP A 47 6.15 -10.41 5.91
CA ASP A 47 7.56 -10.82 5.97
C ASP A 47 8.45 -10.04 4.98
N ALA A 48 7.94 -9.76 3.77
CA ALA A 48 8.68 -9.00 2.76
C ALA A 48 8.80 -7.52 3.14
N ILE A 49 7.74 -6.93 3.69
CA ILE A 49 7.71 -5.55 4.19
C ILE A 49 8.63 -5.42 5.39
N TRP A 50 8.54 -6.34 6.35
CA TRP A 50 9.40 -6.36 7.52
C TRP A 50 10.89 -6.44 7.18
N GLN A 51 11.24 -7.22 6.14
CA GLN A 51 12.62 -7.25 5.62
C GLN A 51 13.05 -5.92 4.99
N LEU A 52 12.13 -5.20 4.33
CA LEU A 52 12.40 -3.87 3.77
C LEU A 52 12.53 -2.82 4.87
N ASP A 53 11.65 -2.85 5.87
CA ASP A 53 11.69 -1.96 7.04
C ASP A 53 13.04 -2.07 7.75
N LEU A 54 13.48 -3.29 8.06
CA LEU A 54 14.78 -3.55 8.68
C LEU A 54 15.96 -3.13 7.80
N LYS A 55 15.82 -3.23 6.47
CA LYS A 55 16.90 -2.94 5.53
C LYS A 55 17.08 -1.44 5.30
N TYR A 56 16.00 -0.68 5.30
CA TYR A 56 16.01 0.74 4.96
C TYR A 56 15.77 1.68 6.16
N ASP A 57 15.66 1.13 7.37
CA ASP A 57 15.37 1.86 8.62
C ASP A 57 14.19 2.83 8.46
N THR A 58 13.22 2.43 7.63
CA THR A 58 12.09 3.23 7.21
C THR A 58 10.86 2.36 7.33
N VAL A 59 9.85 2.81 8.07
CA VAL A 59 8.63 2.04 8.28
C VAL A 59 7.79 2.10 7.01
N ILE A 60 7.48 0.94 6.41
CA ILE A 60 6.62 0.85 5.23
C ILE A 60 5.23 0.37 5.65
N SER A 61 4.27 1.29 5.59
CA SER A 61 2.86 1.01 5.84
C SER A 61 2.18 0.52 4.56
N VAL A 62 1.91 -0.79 4.48
CA VAL A 62 1.21 -1.38 3.32
C VAL A 62 -0.26 -1.68 3.64
N LEU A 63 -1.14 -1.15 2.80
CA LEU A 63 -2.58 -1.35 2.87
C LEU A 63 -3.06 -2.11 1.63
N PRO A 64 -3.35 -3.41 1.77
CA PRO A 64 -3.92 -4.17 0.67
C PRO A 64 -5.41 -3.82 0.53
N PHE A 65 -5.86 -3.58 -0.70
CA PHE A 65 -7.26 -3.39 -1.05
C PHE A 65 -7.62 -4.21 -2.29
N ASP A 66 -8.82 -4.78 -2.32
CA ASP A 66 -9.39 -5.21 -3.59
C ASP A 66 -9.60 -3.99 -4.49
N GLU A 67 -9.36 -4.16 -5.79
CA GLU A 67 -9.63 -3.11 -6.78
C GLU A 67 -11.08 -2.61 -6.69
N ASN A 68 -12.04 -3.53 -6.51
CA ASN A 68 -13.44 -3.20 -6.33
C ASN A 68 -13.69 -2.42 -5.03
N GLN A 69 -13.03 -2.79 -3.93
CA GLN A 69 -13.14 -2.05 -2.68
C GLN A 69 -12.53 -0.65 -2.81
N PHE A 70 -11.38 -0.53 -3.47
CA PHE A 70 -10.74 0.76 -3.71
C PHE A 70 -11.62 1.68 -4.57
N LYS A 71 -12.31 1.13 -5.58
CA LYS A 71 -13.24 1.91 -6.43
C LYS A 71 -14.50 2.33 -5.68
N THR A 72 -15.11 1.43 -4.90
CA THR A 72 -16.45 1.63 -4.32
C THR A 72 -16.43 2.25 -2.92
N ARG A 73 -15.45 1.94 -2.07
CA ARG A 73 -15.40 2.43 -0.69
C ARG A 73 -14.89 3.88 -0.64
N ARG A 74 -15.40 4.62 0.35
CA ARG A 74 -15.05 6.03 0.61
C ARG A 74 -14.35 6.16 1.96
N LEU A 75 -13.29 5.39 2.15
CA LEU A 75 -12.45 5.51 3.34
C LEU A 75 -11.53 6.73 3.19
N PRO A 76 -11.20 7.45 4.28
CA PRO A 76 -10.28 8.60 4.22
C PRO A 76 -8.96 8.26 3.51
N VAL A 77 -8.39 7.08 3.79
CA VAL A 77 -7.16 6.61 3.15
C VAL A 77 -7.29 6.40 1.64
N ILE A 78 -8.43 5.87 1.18
CA ILE A 78 -8.72 5.68 -0.25
C ILE A 78 -8.92 7.04 -0.92
N LEU A 79 -9.64 7.96 -0.27
CA LEU A 79 -9.90 9.29 -0.82
C LEU A 79 -8.61 10.10 -0.95
N ASN A 80 -7.73 10.03 0.06
CA ASN A 80 -6.41 10.65 0.01
C ASN A 80 -5.58 10.01 -1.10
N ALA A 81 -5.44 8.68 -1.13
CA ALA A 81 -4.70 8.02 -2.20
C ALA A 81 -5.24 8.30 -3.62
N LYS A 82 -6.55 8.49 -3.79
CA LYS A 82 -7.11 8.91 -5.09
C LYS A 82 -6.79 10.37 -5.46
N LYS A 83 -6.57 11.23 -4.48
CA LYS A 83 -6.34 12.67 -4.65
C LYS A 83 -4.86 13.01 -4.80
N GLU A 84 -4.02 12.40 -3.97
CA GLU A 84 -2.58 12.69 -3.85
C GLU A 84 -1.69 11.48 -4.15
N GLY A 85 -2.26 10.29 -4.36
CA GLY A 85 -1.47 9.09 -4.58
C GLY A 85 -0.86 9.03 -5.98
N ILE A 86 0.35 8.50 -6.05
CA ILE A 86 1.14 8.29 -7.27
C ILE A 86 1.14 6.79 -7.59
N PRO A 87 0.59 6.38 -8.75
CA PRO A 87 0.70 4.99 -9.20
C PRO A 87 2.14 4.68 -9.61
N ILE A 88 2.65 3.53 -9.15
CA ILE A 88 4.02 3.03 -9.39
C ILE A 88 4.01 1.59 -9.88
#